data_AF-A0AB37UCZ3-F1
#
_entry.id   AF-A0AB37UCZ3-F1
#
_cell.length_a   1.000
_cell.length_b   1.000
_cell.length_c   1.000
_cell.angle_alpha   90.00
_cell.angle_beta   90.00
_cell.angle_gamma   90.00
#
_symmetry.space_group_name_H-M   'P 1'
#
loop_
_entity.id
_entity.type
_entity.pdbx_description
1 polymer ?
#
loop_
_entity_poly.entity_id
_entity_poly.type
_entity_poly.pdbx_seq_one_letter_code
_entity_poly.pdbx_strand_id
1 'polypeptide(L)'
;MKNHSAAPQAALIDHLNPIIRGWSAYYSSQCSKEAYSHLDFLLYQKLRAWAKRRHPNKTGHWIASHYWLVNSGGGWVFASKQDNKLPRLVRHNETPIVRHIKVQGCRSPFDGDWSYWAKRMGKHPELPSQITKLLKQQKGKCHECGLHFQLSDLMEVHHLDGNHNHNKWGNLALLHQHCHDQVHQGMHDKHQVAEEPDESNGSRPVLQTSRRGDSPA
;
A
#
# COMPACT_ATOMS: atom_id res chain seq x y z
N MET A 1 4.17 -12.91 27.36
CA MET A 1 5.38 -13.34 28.11
C MET A 1 5.25 -14.66 28.86
N LYS A 2 4.07 -15.22 29.17
CA LYS A 2 3.99 -16.56 29.80
C LYS A 2 4.76 -17.63 29.00
N ASN A 3 4.63 -17.60 27.67
CA ASN A 3 5.27 -18.54 26.73
C ASN A 3 6.76 -18.25 26.44
N HIS A 4 7.35 -17.19 27.04
CA HIS A 4 8.76 -16.81 26.87
C HIS A 4 9.47 -16.66 28.23
N SER A 5 9.04 -17.42 29.24
CA SER A 5 9.62 -17.41 30.60
C SER A 5 11.14 -17.66 30.59
N ALA A 6 11.60 -18.63 29.79
CA ALA A 6 13.00 -19.03 29.67
C ALA A 6 13.78 -18.37 28.52
N ALA A 7 13.12 -17.64 27.60
CA ALA A 7 13.73 -17.15 26.37
C ALA A 7 14.98 -16.25 26.60
N PRO A 8 15.96 -16.26 25.68
CA PRO A 8 17.04 -15.26 25.65
C PRO A 8 16.52 -13.83 25.50
N GLN A 9 17.29 -12.86 25.96
CA GLN A 9 16.89 -11.45 25.90
C GLN A 9 16.73 -10.96 24.45
N ALA A 10 17.65 -11.31 23.56
CA ALA A 10 17.58 -10.97 22.14
C ALA A 10 16.31 -11.52 21.48
N ALA A 11 16.02 -12.82 21.65
CA ALA A 11 14.81 -13.45 21.11
C ALA A 11 13.50 -12.79 21.61
N LEU A 12 13.47 -12.30 22.86
CA LEU A 12 12.33 -11.55 23.37
C LEU A 12 12.17 -10.17 22.69
N ILE A 13 13.28 -9.51 22.36
CA ILE A 13 13.29 -8.23 21.62
C ILE A 13 12.85 -8.44 20.18
N ASP A 14 13.36 -9.48 19.52
CA ASP A 14 13.04 -9.81 18.12
C ASP A 14 11.57 -10.20 17.95
N HIS A 15 10.97 -10.88 18.94
CA HIS A 15 9.53 -11.19 18.94
C HIS A 15 8.65 -9.95 19.19
N LEU A 16 9.04 -9.06 20.11
CA LEU A 16 8.23 -7.90 20.48
C LEU A 16 8.31 -6.75 19.46
N ASN A 17 9.47 -6.52 18.85
CA ASN A 17 9.70 -5.39 17.95
C ASN A 17 8.71 -5.31 16.76
N PRO A 18 8.41 -6.40 16.03
CA PRO A 18 7.40 -6.39 14.96
C PRO A 18 5.99 -6.04 15.46
N ILE A 19 5.61 -6.57 16.63
CA ILE A 19 4.28 -6.33 17.23
C ILE A 19 4.12 -4.85 17.61
N ILE A 20 5.12 -4.28 18.31
CA ILE A 20 5.13 -2.86 18.70
C ILE A 20 5.08 -1.97 17.46
N ARG A 21 5.91 -2.26 16.44
CA ARG A 21 5.92 -1.50 15.18
C ARG A 21 4.58 -1.55 14.46
N GLY A 22 3.98 -2.74 14.31
CA GLY A 22 2.69 -2.90 13.63
C GLY A 22 1.56 -2.15 14.35
N TRP A 23 1.46 -2.33 15.66
CA TRP A 23 0.41 -1.70 16.47
C TRP A 23 0.54 -0.17 16.50
N SER A 24 1.74 0.36 16.76
CA SER A 24 1.97 1.81 16.73
C SER A 24 1.91 2.42 15.33
N ALA A 25 2.21 1.67 14.26
CA ALA A 25 1.99 2.14 12.90
C ALA A 25 0.50 2.30 12.60
N TYR A 26 -0.32 1.30 12.95
CA TYR A 26 -1.77 1.32 12.77
C TYR A 26 -2.44 2.51 13.48
N TYR A 27 -2.09 2.77 14.75
CA TYR A 27 -2.66 3.90 15.51
C TYR A 27 -1.96 5.24 15.26
N SER A 28 -0.93 5.31 14.40
CA SER A 28 -0.16 6.54 14.15
C SER A 28 -0.98 7.70 13.60
N SER A 29 -2.13 7.45 12.98
CA SER A 29 -3.04 8.48 12.47
C SER A 29 -3.77 9.27 13.57
N GLN A 30 -3.92 8.67 14.75
CA GLN A 30 -4.68 9.19 15.87
C GLN A 30 -3.76 9.93 16.87
N CYS A 31 -4.34 10.77 17.74
CA CYS A 31 -3.60 11.39 18.85
C CYS A 31 -3.31 10.36 19.95
N SER A 32 -2.31 9.50 19.72
CA SER A 32 -2.05 8.32 20.56
C SER A 32 -0.77 8.40 21.41
N LYS A 33 -0.16 9.57 21.61
CA LYS A 33 1.12 9.70 22.35
C LYS A 33 0.99 9.37 23.85
N GLU A 34 -0.14 9.71 24.45
CA GLU A 34 -0.51 9.41 25.82
C GLU A 34 -0.69 7.89 25.99
N ALA A 35 -1.42 7.26 25.05
CA ALA A 35 -1.60 5.81 24.98
C ALA A 35 -0.26 5.07 24.78
N TYR A 36 0.61 5.56 23.89
CA TYR A 36 1.94 4.99 23.65
C TYR A 36 2.81 5.05 24.92
N SER A 37 2.79 6.18 25.62
CA SER A 37 3.53 6.35 26.88
C SER A 37 3.01 5.42 27.97
N HIS A 38 1.70 5.22 28.06
CA HIS A 38 1.08 4.26 28.96
C HIS A 38 1.45 2.80 28.61
N LEU A 39 1.46 2.45 27.32
CA LEU A 39 1.87 1.12 26.85
C LEU A 39 3.35 0.83 27.11
N ASP A 40 4.24 1.80 26.90
CA ASP A 40 5.66 1.68 27.23
C ASP A 40 5.87 1.45 28.74
N PHE A 41 5.09 2.12 29.59
CA PHE A 41 5.09 1.90 31.05
C PHE A 41 4.59 0.49 31.43
N LEU A 42 3.48 0.03 30.87
CA LEU A 42 2.95 -1.33 31.11
C LEU A 42 3.92 -2.42 30.59
N LEU A 43 4.57 -2.17 29.46
CA LEU A 43 5.57 -3.06 28.89
C LEU A 43 6.82 -3.14 29.78
N TYR A 44 7.31 -2.00 30.28
CA TYR A 44 8.38 -1.95 31.28
C TYR A 44 8.05 -2.76 32.54
N GLN A 45 6.84 -2.63 33.09
CA GLN A 45 6.43 -3.43 34.26
C GLN A 45 6.48 -4.94 33.96
N LYS A 46 5.96 -5.36 32.79
CA LYS A 46 5.99 -6.77 32.36
C LYS A 46 7.42 -7.29 32.17
N LEU A 47 8.30 -6.50 31.55
CA LEU A 47 9.73 -6.82 31.39
C LEU A 47 10.45 -6.92 32.74
N ARG A 48 10.21 -5.99 33.67
CA ARG A 48 10.79 -6.00 35.01
C ARG A 48 10.34 -7.21 35.83
N ALA A 49 9.07 -7.59 35.74
CA ALA A 49 8.56 -8.80 36.38
C ALA A 49 9.16 -10.08 35.78
N TRP A 50 9.33 -10.12 34.45
CA TRP A 50 10.02 -11.22 33.76
C TRP A 50 11.49 -11.33 34.18
N ALA A 51 12.23 -10.22 34.20
CA ALA A 51 13.64 -10.19 34.59
C ALA A 51 13.86 -10.57 36.07
N LYS A 52 12.99 -10.11 36.99
CA LYS A 52 12.99 -10.54 38.39
C LYS A 52 12.78 -12.04 38.54
N ARG A 53 11.84 -12.64 37.81
CA ARG A 53 11.58 -14.09 37.88
C ARG A 53 12.80 -14.93 37.48
N ARG A 54 13.60 -14.46 36.52
CA ARG A 54 14.84 -15.12 36.08
C ARG A 54 16.00 -15.01 37.09
N HIS A 55 15.94 -14.03 37.99
CA HIS A 55 17.03 -13.73 38.93
C HIS A 55 16.48 -13.41 40.33
N PRO A 56 15.88 -14.39 41.03
CA PRO A 56 15.26 -14.18 42.34
C PRO A 56 16.26 -13.66 43.39
N ASN A 57 17.52 -14.09 43.29
CA ASN A 57 18.59 -13.74 44.24
C ASN A 57 19.40 -12.49 43.82
N LYS A 58 18.92 -11.67 42.88
CA LYS A 58 19.62 -10.47 42.41
C LYS A 58 18.82 -9.20 42.73
N THR A 59 19.56 -8.14 43.08
CA THR A 59 18.97 -6.84 43.44
C THR A 59 18.31 -6.16 42.24
N GLY A 60 17.37 -5.26 42.50
CA GLY A 60 16.74 -4.45 41.44
C GLY A 60 17.74 -3.61 40.64
N HIS A 61 18.82 -3.15 41.28
CA HIS A 61 19.91 -2.43 40.62
C HIS A 61 20.69 -3.33 39.65
N TRP A 62 21.04 -4.55 40.07
CA TRP A 62 21.70 -5.52 39.20
C TRP A 62 20.82 -5.86 37.97
N ILE A 63 19.52 -6.08 38.19
CA ILE A 63 18.56 -6.35 37.11
C ILE A 63 18.48 -5.19 36.11
N ALA A 64 18.45 -3.94 36.60
CA ALA A 64 18.45 -2.76 35.74
C ALA A 64 19.75 -2.67 34.91
N SER A 65 20.91 -2.84 35.53
CA SER A 65 22.22 -2.76 34.85
C SER A 65 22.46 -3.90 33.84
N HIS A 66 21.89 -5.09 34.11
CA HIS A 66 22.04 -6.27 33.25
C HIS A 66 21.17 -6.18 31.99
N TYR A 67 19.88 -5.83 32.14
CA TYR A 67 18.89 -5.88 31.05
C TYR A 67 18.59 -4.53 30.38
N TRP A 68 18.91 -3.40 31.02
CA TRP A 68 18.74 -2.05 30.48
C TRP A 68 20.09 -1.34 30.31
N LEU A 69 20.13 -0.33 29.43
CA LEU A 69 21.34 0.44 29.11
C LEU A 69 21.67 1.56 30.12
N VAL A 70 21.16 1.48 31.35
CA VAL A 70 21.25 2.54 32.37
C VAL A 70 22.70 2.95 32.65
N ASN A 71 23.59 1.98 32.83
CA ASN A 71 25.01 2.21 33.11
C ASN A 71 25.86 2.42 31.84
N SER A 72 25.25 2.38 30.65
CA SER A 72 25.94 2.44 29.35
C SER A 72 25.55 3.70 28.55
N GLY A 73 25.03 4.73 29.22
CA GLY A 73 24.57 5.99 28.60
C GLY A 73 23.26 5.90 27.80
N GLY A 74 22.78 4.68 27.48
CA GLY A 74 21.53 4.46 26.73
C GLY A 74 20.24 4.57 27.57
N GLY A 75 20.34 4.84 28.87
CA GLY A 75 19.19 5.06 29.76
C GLY A 75 18.29 3.83 29.94
N TRP A 76 17.00 4.06 30.20
CA TRP A 76 16.00 3.01 30.45
C TRP A 76 15.52 2.29 29.16
N VAL A 77 16.44 1.96 28.26
CA VAL A 77 16.19 1.15 27.07
C VAL A 77 16.54 -0.30 27.36
N PHE A 78 15.60 -1.23 27.14
CA PHE A 78 15.82 -2.67 27.25
C PHE A 78 16.57 -3.17 26.01
N ALA A 79 17.78 -3.71 26.20
CA ALA A 79 18.63 -4.13 25.09
C ALA A 79 19.56 -5.27 25.50
N SER A 80 19.82 -6.20 24.58
CA SER A 80 20.80 -7.27 24.81
C SER A 80 22.22 -6.81 24.46
N LYS A 81 23.18 -7.26 25.26
CA LYS A 81 24.63 -7.01 25.10
C LYS A 81 25.38 -8.25 24.54
N GLN A 82 24.66 -9.28 24.07
CA GLN A 82 25.25 -10.59 23.77
C GLN A 82 25.94 -10.69 22.40
N ASP A 83 25.73 -9.74 21.49
CA ASP A 83 26.26 -9.79 20.11
C ASP A 83 26.98 -8.48 19.73
N ASN A 84 27.76 -8.51 18.64
CA ASN A 84 28.30 -7.30 17.97
C ASN A 84 27.20 -6.32 17.50
N LYS A 85 25.93 -6.76 17.51
CA LYS A 85 24.75 -5.92 17.35
C LYS A 85 24.13 -5.75 18.73
N LEU A 86 23.73 -4.54 19.09
CA LEU A 86 22.98 -4.25 20.32
C LEU A 86 21.47 -4.21 20.00
N PRO A 87 20.74 -5.35 19.91
CA PRO A 87 19.31 -5.32 19.66
C PRO A 87 18.63 -4.62 20.84
N ARG A 88 17.96 -3.51 20.54
CA ARG A 88 17.16 -2.73 21.49
C ARG A 88 15.67 -2.92 21.22
N LEU A 89 14.89 -2.91 22.30
CA LEU A 89 13.44 -2.85 22.20
C LEU A 89 13.00 -1.46 21.70
N VAL A 90 12.16 -1.45 20.68
CA VAL A 90 11.49 -0.23 20.18
C VAL A 90 10.45 0.21 21.20
N ARG A 91 10.32 1.53 21.41
CA ARG A 91 9.27 2.13 22.23
C ARG A 91 8.11 2.58 21.36
N HIS A 92 6.88 2.43 21.85
CA HIS A 92 5.68 2.94 21.16
C HIS A 92 5.79 4.47 20.98
N ASN A 93 6.34 5.17 21.99
CA ASN A 93 6.47 6.63 21.95
C ASN A 93 7.47 7.14 20.90
N GLU A 94 8.35 6.30 20.35
CA GLU A 94 9.25 6.66 19.24
C GLU A 94 8.50 6.75 17.90
N THR A 95 7.32 6.13 17.77
CA THR A 95 6.52 6.22 16.55
C THR A 95 5.93 7.63 16.37
N PRO A 96 6.14 8.30 15.22
CA PRO A 96 5.57 9.62 14.95
C PRO A 96 4.05 9.54 14.77
N ILE A 97 3.34 10.63 15.07
CA ILE A 97 1.91 10.78 14.75
C ILE A 97 1.79 11.36 13.34
N VAL A 98 1.06 10.66 12.46
CA VAL A 98 0.89 10.98 11.04
C VAL A 98 -0.56 11.43 10.82
N ARG A 99 -0.83 12.70 11.13
CA ARG A 99 -2.19 13.26 11.03
C ARG A 99 -2.70 13.24 9.58
N HIS A 100 -3.97 12.84 9.39
CA HIS A 100 -4.64 13.01 8.11
C HIS A 100 -4.72 14.51 7.74
N ILE A 101 -4.20 14.84 6.55
CA ILE A 101 -4.25 16.20 6.00
C ILE A 101 -5.62 16.38 5.34
N LYS A 102 -6.49 17.23 5.90
CA LYS A 102 -7.80 17.55 5.29
C LYS A 102 -7.65 18.06 3.85
N VAL A 103 -8.72 17.93 3.05
CA VAL A 103 -8.81 18.66 1.78
C VAL A 103 -8.84 20.17 2.09
N GLN A 104 -8.19 21.00 1.27
CA GLN A 104 -8.10 22.44 1.52
C GLN A 104 -9.41 23.15 1.17
N GLY A 105 -10.21 23.56 2.17
CA GLY A 105 -11.35 24.48 1.97
C GLY A 105 -12.26 24.08 0.79
N CYS A 106 -12.36 24.97 -0.20
CA CYS A 106 -13.21 24.81 -1.38
C CYS A 106 -12.59 23.94 -2.51
N ARG A 107 -11.45 23.26 -2.28
CA ARG A 107 -10.83 22.37 -3.28
C ARG A 107 -11.76 21.21 -3.62
N SER A 108 -12.09 21.08 -4.89
CA SER A 108 -12.89 19.99 -5.46
C SER A 108 -12.02 19.16 -6.41
N PRO A 109 -12.22 17.83 -6.55
CA PRO A 109 -11.57 17.03 -7.60
C PRO A 109 -11.79 17.55 -9.03
N PHE A 110 -12.79 18.43 -9.21
CA PHE A 110 -13.16 19.05 -10.47
C PHE A 110 -12.71 20.53 -10.58
N ASP A 111 -11.90 21.04 -9.65
CA ASP A 111 -11.44 22.45 -9.65
C ASP A 111 -10.27 22.76 -10.60
N GLY A 112 -9.76 21.74 -11.29
CA GLY A 112 -8.65 21.86 -12.24
C GLY A 112 -7.25 21.93 -11.60
N ASP A 113 -7.10 21.91 -10.27
CA ASP A 113 -5.78 21.87 -9.63
C ASP A 113 -5.22 20.44 -9.54
N TRP A 114 -4.89 19.92 -10.72
CA TRP A 114 -4.24 18.62 -10.87
C TRP A 114 -2.92 18.53 -10.09
N SER A 115 -2.26 19.65 -9.80
CA SER A 115 -1.02 19.68 -9.02
C SER A 115 -1.26 19.35 -7.54
N TYR A 116 -2.35 19.86 -6.96
CA TYR A 116 -2.81 19.54 -5.62
C TYR A 116 -3.24 18.07 -5.54
N TRP A 117 -4.08 17.63 -6.47
CA TRP A 117 -4.65 16.28 -6.46
C TRP A 117 -3.60 15.19 -6.74
N ALA A 118 -2.72 15.36 -7.74
CA ALA A 118 -1.63 14.40 -8.00
C ALA A 118 -0.66 14.27 -6.81
N LYS A 119 -0.35 15.37 -6.11
CA LYS A 119 0.48 15.37 -4.90
C LYS A 119 -0.20 14.68 -3.71
N ARG A 120 -1.54 14.72 -3.66
CA ARG A 120 -2.37 14.03 -2.66
C ARG A 120 -2.48 12.53 -2.96
N MET A 121 -2.76 12.15 -4.20
CA MET A 121 -2.80 10.74 -4.66
C MET A 121 -1.44 10.06 -4.49
N GLY A 122 -0.34 10.71 -4.89
CA GLY A 122 1.03 10.18 -4.70
C GLY A 122 1.50 10.01 -3.25
N LYS A 123 0.61 10.23 -2.27
CA LYS A 123 0.77 9.99 -0.82
C LYS A 123 -0.38 9.16 -0.21
N HIS A 124 -1.28 8.61 -1.03
CA HIS A 124 -2.41 7.82 -0.53
C HIS A 124 -1.93 6.51 0.10
N PRO A 125 -2.32 6.16 1.34
CA PRO A 125 -1.80 4.96 2.03
C PRO A 125 -2.12 3.65 1.33
N GLU A 126 -3.26 3.59 0.63
CA GLU A 126 -3.75 2.37 -0.03
C GLU A 126 -3.15 2.15 -1.43
N LEU A 127 -2.46 3.15 -2.00
CA LEU A 127 -1.84 3.01 -3.31
C LEU A 127 -0.47 2.31 -3.19
N PRO A 128 -0.21 1.24 -3.98
CA PRO A 128 1.08 0.59 -4.05
C PRO A 128 2.24 1.57 -4.30
N SER A 129 3.40 1.29 -3.71
CA SER A 129 4.61 2.11 -3.85
C SER A 129 5.06 2.28 -5.32
N GLN A 130 4.80 1.28 -6.16
CA GLN A 130 5.02 1.33 -7.61
C GLN A 130 4.12 2.38 -8.29
N ILE A 131 2.80 2.35 -8.03
CA ILE A 131 1.83 3.30 -8.59
C ILE A 131 2.13 4.72 -8.11
N THR A 132 2.40 4.93 -6.81
CA THR A 132 2.74 6.27 -6.30
C THR A 132 4.08 6.82 -6.85
N LYS A 133 4.95 5.97 -7.40
CA LYS A 133 6.18 6.37 -8.08
C LYS A 133 5.93 6.69 -9.55
N LEU A 134 5.16 5.87 -10.27
CA LEU A 134 4.77 6.14 -11.65
C LEU A 134 3.93 7.42 -11.78
N LEU A 135 2.96 7.64 -10.87
CA LEU A 135 2.21 8.91 -10.76
C LEU A 135 3.13 10.12 -10.64
N LYS A 136 4.26 10.02 -9.93
CA LYS A 136 5.24 11.11 -9.81
C LYS A 136 6.07 11.28 -11.08
N GLN A 137 6.52 10.19 -11.69
CA GLN A 137 7.29 10.23 -12.95
C GLN A 137 6.46 10.82 -14.10
N GLN A 138 5.19 10.42 -14.22
CA GLN A 138 4.26 10.89 -15.25
C GLN A 138 3.52 12.19 -14.89
N LYS A 139 3.86 12.84 -13.77
CA LYS A 139 3.22 14.09 -13.30
C LYS A 139 1.68 13.98 -13.18
N GLY A 140 1.19 12.80 -12.78
CA GLY A 140 -0.23 12.49 -12.61
C GLY A 140 -1.00 12.25 -13.91
N LYS A 141 -0.33 12.05 -15.06
CA LYS A 141 -0.97 11.80 -16.35
C LYS A 141 -0.91 10.34 -16.78
N CYS A 142 -1.95 9.86 -17.44
CA CYS A 142 -1.92 8.61 -18.20
C CYS A 142 -0.88 8.72 -19.33
N HIS A 143 -0.13 7.64 -19.58
CA HIS A 143 0.87 7.61 -20.66
C HIS A 143 0.23 7.68 -22.05
N GLU A 144 -0.92 7.03 -22.23
CA GLU A 144 -1.62 6.89 -23.50
C GLU A 144 -2.39 8.17 -23.87
N CYS A 145 -3.47 8.48 -23.16
CA CYS A 145 -4.34 9.60 -23.50
C CYS A 145 -3.85 10.98 -23.00
N GLY A 146 -2.76 11.04 -22.22
CA GLY A 146 -2.18 12.28 -21.69
C GLY A 146 -3.04 13.06 -20.67
N LEU A 147 -4.26 12.60 -20.38
CA LEU A 147 -5.17 13.15 -19.37
C LEU A 147 -4.68 12.85 -17.95
N HIS A 148 -5.08 13.67 -16.98
CA HIS A 148 -4.75 13.44 -15.57
C HIS A 148 -5.65 12.38 -14.94
N PHE A 149 -5.07 11.53 -14.11
CA PHE A 149 -5.81 10.61 -13.25
C PHE A 149 -6.66 11.37 -12.22
N GLN A 150 -7.89 10.92 -12.03
CA GLN A 150 -8.77 11.27 -10.92
C GLN A 150 -8.69 10.24 -9.78
N LEU A 151 -9.23 10.59 -8.61
CA LEU A 151 -9.21 9.72 -7.43
C LEU A 151 -10.06 8.43 -7.60
N SER A 152 -11.04 8.48 -8.50
CA SER A 152 -11.94 7.37 -8.86
C SER A 152 -11.40 6.45 -9.95
N ASP A 153 -10.29 6.83 -10.60
CA ASP A 153 -9.83 6.12 -11.80
C ASP A 153 -9.13 4.81 -11.46
N LEU A 154 -9.47 3.77 -12.21
CA LEU A 154 -8.77 2.49 -12.17
C LEU A 154 -7.47 2.62 -12.96
N MET A 155 -6.35 2.42 -12.26
CA MET A 155 -4.99 2.66 -12.73
C MET A 155 -4.25 1.33 -12.89
N GLU A 156 -3.76 1.05 -14.10
CA GLU A 156 -3.06 -0.19 -14.41
C GLU A 156 -1.60 0.07 -14.85
N VAL A 157 -0.71 -0.85 -14.48
CA VAL A 157 0.72 -0.77 -14.82
C VAL A 157 0.97 -1.56 -16.11
N HIS A 158 1.41 -0.85 -17.13
CA HIS A 158 1.73 -1.36 -18.45
C HIS A 158 3.25 -1.49 -18.64
N HIS A 159 3.68 -2.47 -19.44
CA HIS A 159 5.06 -2.66 -19.88
C HIS A 159 5.20 -2.19 -21.33
N LEU A 160 5.98 -1.14 -21.58
CA LEU A 160 6.11 -0.48 -22.89
C LEU A 160 6.68 -1.39 -23.99
N ASP A 161 7.44 -2.43 -23.61
CA ASP A 161 7.97 -3.46 -24.51
C ASP A 161 7.07 -4.71 -24.59
N GLY A 162 5.89 -4.70 -23.97
CA GLY A 162 4.98 -5.84 -23.86
C GLY A 162 5.50 -7.01 -23.00
N ASN A 163 6.70 -6.92 -22.41
CA ASN A 163 7.29 -8.01 -21.65
C ASN A 163 7.13 -7.80 -20.14
N HIS A 164 6.16 -8.48 -19.54
CA HIS A 164 5.87 -8.41 -18.11
C HIS A 164 7.03 -8.78 -17.17
N ASN A 165 8.09 -9.42 -17.68
CA ASN A 165 9.31 -9.70 -16.91
C ASN A 165 10.26 -8.49 -16.80
N HIS A 166 10.15 -7.50 -17.70
CA HIS A 166 11.06 -6.36 -17.80
C HIS A 166 10.64 -5.18 -16.89
N ASN A 167 10.72 -5.40 -15.59
CA ASN A 167 10.30 -4.45 -14.55
C ASN A 167 11.26 -3.26 -14.30
N LYS A 168 11.93 -2.75 -15.35
CA LYS A 168 12.77 -1.54 -15.29
C LYS A 168 11.88 -0.29 -15.28
N TRP A 169 12.17 0.69 -14.43
CA TRP A 169 11.36 1.92 -14.29
C TRP A 169 11.18 2.77 -15.55
N GLY A 170 12.05 2.62 -16.56
CA GLY A 170 11.88 3.28 -17.87
C GLY A 170 11.02 2.50 -18.86
N ASN A 171 10.66 1.26 -18.55
CA ASN A 171 9.79 0.38 -19.33
C ASN A 171 8.36 0.28 -18.73
N LEU A 172 8.13 0.90 -17.57
CA LEU A 172 6.84 0.85 -16.88
C LEU A 172 6.11 2.17 -17.08
N ALA A 173 4.84 2.07 -17.46
CA ALA A 173 3.92 3.18 -17.61
C ALA A 173 2.63 2.92 -16.83
N LEU A 174 2.01 3.96 -16.28
CA LEU A 174 0.69 3.90 -15.65
C LEU A 174 -0.36 4.41 -16.63
N LEU A 175 -1.38 3.60 -16.90
CA LEU A 175 -2.49 3.90 -17.80
C LEU A 175 -3.81 3.89 -17.02
N HIS A 176 -4.83 4.57 -17.53
CA HIS A 176 -6.20 4.26 -17.13
C HIS A 176 -6.56 2.86 -17.64
N GLN A 177 -7.40 2.11 -16.93
CA GLN A 177 -7.86 0.78 -17.36
C GLN A 177 -8.32 0.76 -18.84
N HIS A 178 -9.26 1.63 -19.22
CA HIS A 178 -9.74 1.71 -20.62
C HIS A 178 -8.64 2.02 -21.67
N CYS A 179 -7.57 2.73 -21.29
CA CYS A 179 -6.42 2.95 -22.18
C CYS A 179 -5.54 1.70 -22.27
N HIS A 180 -5.40 0.97 -21.17
CA HIS A 180 -4.68 -0.30 -21.15
C HIS A 180 -5.41 -1.36 -21.99
N ASP A 181 -6.74 -1.43 -21.86
CA ASP A 181 -7.60 -2.27 -22.69
C ASP A 181 -7.45 -1.93 -24.19
N GLN A 182 -7.44 -0.64 -24.55
CA GLN A 182 -7.24 -0.18 -25.94
C GLN A 182 -5.89 -0.63 -26.53
N VAL A 183 -4.81 -0.51 -25.75
CA VAL A 183 -3.47 -0.94 -26.18
C VAL A 183 -3.41 -2.45 -26.43
N HIS A 184 -4.09 -3.26 -25.60
CA HIS A 184 -4.13 -4.72 -25.77
C HIS A 184 -5.15 -5.22 -26.79
N GLN A 185 -6.23 -4.48 -27.06
CA GLN A 185 -7.19 -4.79 -28.12
C GLN A 185 -6.52 -4.85 -29.50
N GLY A 186 -5.53 -3.97 -29.75
CA GLY A 186 -4.73 -3.99 -30.99
C GLY A 186 -3.78 -5.19 -31.16
N MET A 187 -3.62 -6.06 -30.15
CA MET A 187 -2.71 -7.21 -30.21
C MET A 187 -3.39 -8.54 -30.59
N HIS A 188 -4.72 -8.57 -30.78
CA HIS A 188 -5.48 -9.80 -31.01
C HIS A 188 -5.87 -10.09 -32.47
N ASP A 189 -5.62 -9.19 -33.43
CA ASP A 189 -5.93 -9.43 -34.85
C ASP A 189 -4.86 -10.27 -35.57
N LYS A 190 -4.84 -11.57 -35.23
CA LYS A 190 -4.30 -12.64 -36.08
C LYS A 190 -5.24 -13.84 -36.12
N HIS A 191 -6.43 -13.64 -36.68
CA HIS A 191 -7.08 -14.68 -37.46
C HIS A 191 -7.16 -14.23 -38.91
N GLN A 192 -6.43 -14.94 -39.77
CA GLN A 192 -6.68 -14.89 -41.21
C GLN A 192 -8.06 -15.52 -41.44
N VAL A 193 -9.07 -14.70 -41.73
CA VAL A 193 -10.26 -15.20 -42.41
C VAL A 193 -9.83 -15.46 -43.85
N ALA A 194 -9.60 -16.72 -44.19
CA ALA A 194 -9.43 -17.12 -45.57
C ALA A 194 -10.78 -16.92 -46.29
N GLU A 195 -10.79 -16.10 -47.34
CA GLU A 195 -11.88 -16.13 -48.31
C GLU A 195 -11.82 -17.47 -49.06
N GLU A 196 -12.86 -18.31 -48.92
CA GLU A 196 -13.16 -19.29 -49.95
C GLU A 196 -14.14 -18.67 -50.96
N PRO A 197 -13.91 -18.84 -52.28
CA PRO A 197 -14.77 -18.25 -53.31
C PRO A 197 -16.10 -19.01 -53.50
N ASP A 198 -17.07 -18.25 -53.99
CA ASP A 198 -18.50 -18.56 -54.20
C ASP A 198 -18.83 -19.87 -54.94
N GLU A 199 -19.89 -20.57 -54.49
CA GLU A 199 -20.76 -21.34 -55.38
C GLU A 199 -22.18 -20.78 -55.37
N SER A 200 -22.53 -20.13 -56.46
CA SER A 200 -23.84 -19.55 -56.70
C SER A 200 -24.95 -20.59 -56.76
N ASN A 201 -26.11 -20.31 -56.16
CA ASN A 201 -27.37 -20.69 -56.79
C ASN A 201 -28.50 -19.71 -56.49
N GLY A 202 -29.03 -19.08 -57.54
CA GLY A 202 -30.04 -18.03 -57.43
C GLY A 202 -31.48 -18.57 -57.53
N SER A 203 -32.38 -17.97 -56.75
CA SER A 203 -33.83 -18.00 -57.00
C SER A 203 -34.55 -16.84 -56.30
N ARG A 204 -34.85 -15.77 -57.07
CA ARG A 204 -36.01 -14.89 -56.86
C ARG A 204 -37.25 -15.60 -57.45
N PRO A 205 -38.51 -15.42 -57.00
CA PRO A 205 -39.20 -14.12 -56.86
C PRO A 205 -40.19 -14.08 -55.64
N VAL A 206 -41.23 -13.25 -55.45
CA VAL A 206 -41.90 -12.09 -56.12
C VAL A 206 -42.13 -11.00 -55.04
N LEU A 207 -42.13 -9.70 -55.40
CA LEU A 207 -42.77 -8.65 -54.59
C LEU A 207 -44.27 -8.56 -54.92
N GLN A 208 -45.16 -8.64 -53.93
CA GLN A 208 -46.56 -8.22 -54.11
C GLN A 208 -46.91 -7.00 -53.26
N THR A 209 -47.62 -6.07 -53.91
CA THR A 209 -48.15 -4.83 -53.34
C THR A 209 -49.66 -4.78 -53.53
N SER A 210 -50.42 -4.51 -52.46
CA SER A 210 -51.79 -3.99 -52.53
C SER A 210 -52.05 -3.18 -51.25
N ARG A 211 -52.01 -1.84 -51.32
CA ARG A 211 -53.09 -0.89 -51.69
C ARG A 211 -54.05 -0.59 -50.53
N ARG A 212 -54.40 0.70 -50.44
CA ARG A 212 -55.22 1.35 -49.40
C ARG A 212 -56.71 1.00 -49.52
N GLY A 213 -57.43 1.18 -48.42
CA GLY A 213 -58.86 1.46 -48.37
C GLY A 213 -59.14 2.33 -47.12
N ASP A 214 -59.85 3.44 -47.30
CA ASP A 214 -60.08 4.45 -46.25
C ASP A 214 -61.32 4.14 -45.36
N SER A 215 -61.47 4.92 -44.29
CA SER A 215 -62.59 4.99 -43.30
C SER A 215 -63.95 5.44 -43.94
N PRO A 216 -65.05 5.76 -43.21
CA PRO A 216 -65.31 5.69 -41.75
C PRO A 216 -66.72 5.16 -41.34
N ALA A 217 -66.93 4.99 -40.02
CA ALA A 217 -68.18 5.31 -39.29
C ALA A 217 -67.88 5.38 -37.79
#